data_AF-R6XTP1-F1
#
_entry.id   AF-R6XTP1-F1
#
_cell.length_a   1.000
_cell.length_b   1.000
_cell.length_c   1.000
_cell.angle_alpha   90.00
_cell.angle_beta   90.00
_cell.angle_gamma   90.00
#
_symmetry.space_group_name_H-M   'P 1'
#
loop_
_entity.id
_entity.type
_entity.pdbx_description
1 polymer ?
#
loop_
_entity_poly.entity_id
_entity_poly.type
_entity_poly.pdbx_seq_one_letter_code
_entity_poly.pdbx_strand_id
1 'polypeptide(L)'
;MNNIKPHCVRLIVIAVIVALTATASMAHTHRTSVRVAAADSGPSDKEMADIVCDGRHDEIPLRRALESQGGCGRLEMASGNYIIDSFFTAEDGSGYVLRTPYDSNIRIEGDLPNWNGEGVRLRVSQDCYDSLSDEVTYSVICGTAGDFAQTMSQNLEVANVAVYLPDNRKRIICIDGYNTGRMSKEIE
;
A
#
# COMPACT_ATOMS: atom_id res chain seq x y z
N MET A 1 -35.63 17.15 -70.00
CA MET A 1 -35.03 15.86 -70.37
C MET A 1 -34.62 15.15 -69.10
N ASN A 2 -35.33 14.07 -68.78
CA ASN A 2 -35.06 13.15 -67.68
C ASN A 2 -33.97 12.14 -68.04
N ASN A 3 -33.30 11.63 -66.98
CA ASN A 3 -32.67 10.30 -66.84
C ASN A 3 -31.43 10.02 -67.73
N ILE A 4 -30.34 9.35 -67.30
CA ILE A 4 -30.20 8.14 -66.46
C ILE A 4 -28.83 8.17 -65.73
N LYS A 5 -28.80 7.58 -64.53
CA LYS A 5 -27.67 7.35 -63.61
C LYS A 5 -26.46 6.60 -64.23
N PRO A 6 -25.30 6.66 -63.55
CA PRO A 6 -24.62 5.42 -63.16
C PRO A 6 -24.59 5.30 -61.64
N HIS A 7 -25.15 4.19 -61.17
CA HIS A 7 -24.83 3.58 -59.88
C HIS A 7 -23.38 3.03 -59.93
N CYS A 8 -22.85 2.71 -58.74
CA CYS A 8 -21.52 2.16 -58.43
C CYS A 8 -20.54 3.25 -57.98
N VAL A 9 -20.01 3.32 -56.77
CA VAL A 9 -19.94 2.39 -55.63
C VAL A 9 -19.94 3.26 -54.38
N ARG A 10 -20.82 2.99 -53.42
CA ARG A 10 -20.67 3.51 -52.06
C ARG A 10 -19.39 2.91 -51.48
N LEU A 11 -18.27 3.60 -51.61
CA LEU A 11 -17.10 3.33 -50.78
C LEU A 11 -17.45 3.90 -49.40
N ILE A 12 -18.07 3.07 -48.58
CA ILE A 12 -18.13 3.30 -47.14
C ILE A 12 -16.67 3.21 -46.70
N VAL A 13 -16.01 4.36 -46.63
CA VAL A 13 -14.81 4.51 -45.81
C VAL A 13 -15.34 4.37 -44.38
N ILE A 14 -15.53 3.13 -43.96
CA ILE A 14 -15.43 2.77 -42.57
C ILE A 14 -13.99 3.16 -42.26
N ALA A 15 -13.80 4.39 -41.80
CA ALA A 15 -12.68 4.72 -40.97
C ALA A 15 -12.81 3.74 -39.82
N VAL A 16 -12.15 2.59 -39.99
CA VAL A 16 -11.85 1.69 -38.92
C VAL A 16 -11.03 2.59 -38.02
N ILE A 17 -11.72 3.20 -37.05
CA ILE A 17 -11.18 3.44 -35.73
C ILE A 17 -10.84 2.02 -35.28
N VAL A 18 -9.73 1.48 -35.81
CA VAL A 18 -8.95 0.48 -35.15
C VAL A 18 -8.62 1.24 -33.91
N ALA A 19 -9.36 0.90 -32.85
CA ALA A 19 -9.02 1.23 -31.52
C ALA A 19 -7.54 0.86 -31.41
N LEU A 20 -6.70 1.88 -31.60
CA LEU A 20 -5.44 1.98 -30.91
C LEU A 20 -5.79 2.28 -29.43
N THR A 21 -6.69 1.48 -28.84
CA THR A 21 -6.30 0.72 -27.66
C THR A 21 -5.14 -0.16 -28.11
N ALA A 22 -3.99 0.49 -28.40
CA ALA A 22 -2.78 0.03 -27.80
C ALA A 22 -3.20 -0.18 -26.36
N THR A 23 -3.43 -1.44 -26.04
CA THR A 23 -3.02 -1.95 -24.76
C THR A 23 -1.64 -1.34 -24.56
N ALA A 24 -1.62 -0.17 -23.93
CA ALA A 24 -0.84 -0.01 -22.74
C ALA A 24 -1.21 -1.25 -21.90
N SER A 25 -0.62 -2.40 -22.26
CA SER A 25 0.10 -3.18 -21.30
C SER A 25 0.90 -2.11 -20.59
N MET A 26 0.30 -1.59 -19.52
CA MET A 26 1.01 -0.95 -18.47
C MET A 26 2.03 -2.04 -18.16
N ALA A 27 3.21 -1.90 -18.74
CA ALA A 27 4.40 -2.40 -18.12
C ALA A 27 4.38 -1.68 -16.77
N HIS A 28 3.64 -2.28 -15.82
CA HIS A 28 3.73 -1.98 -14.42
C HIS A 28 5.18 -2.23 -14.17
N THR A 29 5.96 -1.16 -14.27
CA THR A 29 7.39 -1.23 -14.08
C THR A 29 7.44 -1.57 -12.61
N HIS A 30 7.65 -2.86 -12.30
CA HIS A 30 7.66 -3.36 -10.94
C HIS A 30 8.77 -2.57 -10.27
N ARG A 31 8.40 -1.49 -9.61
CA ARG A 31 9.35 -0.65 -8.92
C ARG A 31 9.74 -1.46 -7.71
N THR A 32 10.97 -1.94 -7.74
CA THR A 32 11.58 -2.67 -6.64
C THR A 32 11.65 -1.83 -5.37
N SER A 33 11.51 -0.50 -5.48
CA SER A 33 11.26 0.38 -4.36
C SER A 33 10.30 1.52 -4.69
N VAL A 34 9.52 1.91 -3.70
CA VAL A 34 8.67 3.12 -3.74
C VAL A 34 9.07 3.98 -2.55
N ARG A 35 9.42 5.24 -2.81
CA ARG A 35 9.83 6.18 -1.76
C ARG A 35 8.68 7.08 -1.34
N VAL A 36 8.40 7.14 -0.04
CA VAL A 36 7.35 7.99 0.53
C VAL A 36 7.96 8.98 1.51
N ALA A 37 7.56 10.24 1.43
CA ALA A 37 7.94 11.28 2.40
C ALA A 37 6.72 11.73 3.22
N ALA A 38 6.94 12.00 4.50
CA ALA A 38 5.94 12.58 5.38
C ALA A 38 5.70 14.06 5.05
N ALA A 39 4.58 14.60 5.53
CA ALA A 39 4.25 16.01 5.37
C ALA A 39 5.24 16.96 6.06
N ASP A 40 5.97 16.49 7.08
CA ASP A 40 6.99 17.24 7.80
C ASP A 40 8.43 16.81 7.45
N SER A 41 8.61 15.92 6.46
CA SER A 41 9.93 15.59 5.93
C SER A 41 10.61 16.80 5.29
N GLY A 42 11.94 16.74 5.18
CA GLY A 42 12.76 17.78 4.58
C GLY A 42 12.42 18.04 3.10
N PRO A 43 12.71 19.25 2.57
CA PRO A 43 12.41 19.58 1.17
C PRO A 43 13.06 18.62 0.16
N SER A 44 14.32 18.21 0.40
CA SER A 44 15.02 17.27 -0.48
C SER A 44 14.39 15.87 -0.46
N ASP A 45 13.93 15.39 0.70
CA ASP A 45 13.24 14.11 0.78
C ASP A 45 11.92 14.10 0.04
N LYS A 46 11.16 15.20 0.13
CA LYS A 46 9.91 15.35 -0.62
C LYS A 46 10.12 15.45 -2.13
N GLU A 47 11.21 16.07 -2.57
CA GLU A 47 11.59 16.14 -3.99
C GLU A 47 11.97 14.76 -4.54
N MET A 48 12.61 13.91 -3.74
CA MET A 48 13.00 12.55 -4.10
C MET A 48 11.89 11.52 -3.94
N ALA A 49 10.80 11.85 -3.25
CA ALA A 49 9.73 10.92 -2.96
C ALA A 49 8.82 10.70 -4.18
N ASP A 50 8.39 9.46 -4.37
CA ASP A 50 7.35 9.11 -5.32
C ASP A 50 5.97 9.57 -4.83
N ILE A 51 5.79 9.58 -3.51
CA ILE A 51 4.55 9.96 -2.83
C ILE A 51 4.90 10.87 -1.65
N VAL A 52 4.24 12.02 -1.57
CA VAL A 52 4.32 12.93 -0.42
C VAL A 52 2.99 12.89 0.32
N CYS A 53 3.04 12.47 1.58
CA CYS A 53 1.93 12.49 2.53
C CYS A 53 1.51 13.93 2.87
N ASP A 54 0.24 14.13 3.22
CA ASP A 54 -0.29 15.45 3.61
C ASP A 54 -0.38 15.63 5.13
N GLY A 55 -0.08 14.57 5.90
CA GLY A 55 -0.03 14.61 7.36
C GLY A 55 -1.37 14.25 8.01
N ARG A 56 -2.30 13.70 7.22
CA ARG A 56 -3.59 13.17 7.66
C ARG A 56 -3.93 11.94 6.86
N HIS A 57 -4.52 10.93 7.49
CA HIS A 57 -4.85 9.68 6.83
C HIS A 57 -3.67 9.08 6.02
N ASP A 58 -2.44 9.18 6.54
CA ASP A 58 -1.23 8.73 5.83
C ASP A 58 -1.21 7.21 5.63
N GLU A 59 -2.05 6.45 6.35
CA GLU A 59 -2.29 5.04 6.09
C GLU A 59 -2.72 4.76 4.63
N ILE A 60 -3.43 5.70 4.00
CA ILE A 60 -3.95 5.55 2.63
C ILE A 60 -2.82 5.60 1.60
N PRO A 61 -1.99 6.66 1.50
CA PRO A 61 -0.86 6.68 0.57
C PRO A 61 0.17 5.60 0.88
N LEU A 62 0.43 5.27 2.15
CA LEU A 62 1.36 4.20 2.51
C LEU A 62 0.87 2.82 2.04
N ARG A 63 -0.42 2.51 2.22
CA ARG A 63 -1.00 1.26 1.71
C ARG A 63 -0.92 1.19 0.19
N ARG A 64 -1.25 2.27 -0.53
CA ARG A 64 -1.14 2.34 -1.99
C ARG A 64 0.30 2.13 -2.47
N ALA A 65 1.28 2.71 -1.77
CA ALA A 65 2.69 2.51 -2.05
C ALA A 65 3.06 1.03 -1.96
N LEU A 66 2.66 0.36 -0.86
CA LEU A 66 2.91 -1.06 -0.64
C LEU A 66 2.21 -1.96 -1.67
N GLU A 67 0.92 -1.72 -1.95
CA GLU A 67 0.14 -2.46 -2.94
C GLU A 67 0.72 -2.33 -4.36
N SER A 68 1.30 -1.17 -4.69
CA SER A 68 1.91 -0.94 -6.00
C SER A 68 3.16 -1.79 -6.27
N GLN A 69 3.73 -2.45 -5.26
CA GLN A 69 4.93 -3.27 -5.40
C GLN A 69 4.63 -4.71 -5.82
N GLY A 70 3.36 -5.10 -5.98
CA GLY A 70 2.96 -6.42 -6.48
C GLY A 70 3.53 -7.62 -5.70
N GLY A 71 3.83 -7.43 -4.42
CA GLY A 71 4.34 -8.45 -3.51
C GLY A 71 5.85 -8.56 -3.40
N CYS A 72 6.64 -7.90 -4.23
CA CYS A 72 8.10 -7.92 -4.07
C CYS A 72 8.68 -6.51 -4.20
N GLY A 73 9.31 -6.00 -3.13
CA GLY A 73 9.90 -4.68 -3.15
C GLY A 73 10.16 -4.07 -1.78
N ARG A 74 10.54 -2.79 -1.81
CA ARG A 74 10.90 -1.99 -0.64
C ARG A 74 10.05 -0.74 -0.54
N LEU A 75 9.33 -0.57 0.56
CA LEU A 75 8.76 0.71 0.93
C LEU A 75 9.83 1.53 1.66
N GLU A 76 10.41 2.51 0.96
CA GLU A 76 11.42 3.42 1.50
C GLU A 76 10.73 4.65 2.10
N MET A 77 10.98 4.92 3.36
CA MET A 77 10.30 5.97 4.12
C MET A 77 11.30 7.04 4.54
N ALA A 78 11.05 8.28 4.15
CA ALA A 78 11.85 9.41 4.60
C ALA A 78 11.51 9.80 6.04
N SER A 79 12.49 10.28 6.79
CA SER A 79 12.30 10.72 8.17
C SER A 79 11.17 11.73 8.31
N GLY A 80 10.32 11.53 9.32
CA GLY A 80 9.11 12.33 9.51
C GLY A 80 8.04 11.64 10.35
N ASN A 81 6.92 12.33 10.52
CA ASN A 81 5.74 11.83 11.23
C ASN A 81 4.64 11.49 10.22
N TYR A 82 4.33 10.20 10.12
CA TYR A 82 3.23 9.68 9.32
C TYR A 82 2.02 9.48 10.24
N ILE A 83 0.95 10.22 9.98
CA ILE A 83 -0.22 10.27 10.86
C ILE A 83 -1.23 9.21 10.43
N ILE A 84 -1.47 8.24 11.31
CA ILE A 84 -2.42 7.15 11.11
C ILE A 84 -3.73 7.54 11.76
N ASP A 85 -4.73 7.82 10.94
CA ASP A 85 -6.05 8.28 11.37
C ASP A 85 -7.12 7.17 11.30
N SER A 86 -6.81 6.03 10.67
CA SER A 86 -7.71 4.88 10.63
C SER A 86 -6.97 3.55 10.48
N PHE A 87 -7.67 2.46 10.81
CA PHE A 87 -7.27 1.08 10.49
C PHE A 87 -8.26 0.53 9.45
N PHE A 88 -7.75 -0.20 8.47
CA PHE A 88 -8.55 -0.98 7.53
C PHE A 88 -9.02 -2.27 8.20
N THR A 89 -10.20 -2.76 7.81
CA THR A 89 -10.73 -4.03 8.31
C THR A 89 -10.33 -5.18 7.38
N ALA A 90 -9.75 -6.24 7.94
CA ALA A 90 -9.47 -7.49 7.25
C ALA A 90 -10.71 -8.39 7.20
N GLU A 91 -10.67 -9.42 6.35
CA GLU A 91 -11.78 -10.37 6.18
C GLU A 91 -12.13 -11.14 7.46
N ASP A 92 -11.14 -11.37 8.34
CA ASP A 92 -11.34 -12.02 9.64
C ASP A 92 -11.81 -11.06 10.75
N GLY A 93 -12.10 -9.80 10.40
CA GLY A 93 -12.54 -8.76 11.32
C GLY A 93 -11.43 -8.07 12.10
N SER A 94 -10.16 -8.48 11.94
CA SER A 94 -9.02 -7.76 12.52
C SER A 94 -8.79 -6.41 11.82
N GLY A 95 -8.13 -5.48 12.49
CA GLY A 95 -7.76 -4.19 11.93
C GLY A 95 -6.28 -4.12 11.51
N TYR A 96 -5.95 -3.40 10.44
CA TYR A 96 -4.56 -3.18 10.03
C TYR A 96 -4.29 -1.80 9.39
N VAL A 97 -3.05 -1.33 9.45
CA VAL A 97 -2.60 -0.15 8.68
C VAL A 97 -1.87 -0.61 7.41
N LEU A 98 -0.73 -1.29 7.58
CA LEU A 98 0.08 -1.86 6.50
C LEU A 98 0.06 -3.37 6.59
N ARG A 99 -0.45 -4.02 5.53
CA ARG A 99 -0.51 -5.47 5.42
C ARG A 99 0.17 -5.91 4.14
N THR A 100 1.19 -6.76 4.23
CA THR A 100 1.85 -7.30 3.03
C THR A 100 0.89 -8.20 2.26
N PRO A 101 0.96 -8.26 0.92
CA PRO A 101 0.11 -9.18 0.17
C PRO A 101 0.54 -10.64 0.38
N TYR A 102 -0.24 -11.60 -0.15
CA TYR A 102 0.18 -13.00 -0.27
C TYR A 102 1.46 -13.11 -1.14
N ASP A 103 2.18 -14.23 -0.99
CA ASP A 103 3.37 -14.54 -1.81
C ASP A 103 4.41 -13.41 -1.87
N SER A 104 4.71 -12.81 -0.70
CA SER A 104 5.39 -11.51 -0.65
C SER A 104 6.80 -11.53 -0.06
N ASN A 105 7.69 -10.75 -0.64
CA ASN A 105 8.99 -10.40 -0.09
C ASN A 105 9.08 -8.88 0.00
N ILE A 106 8.63 -8.34 1.14
CA ILE A 106 8.50 -6.91 1.36
C ILE A 106 9.48 -6.47 2.44
N ARG A 107 10.15 -5.35 2.17
CA ARG A 107 10.91 -4.60 3.17
C ARG A 107 10.29 -3.23 3.39
N ILE A 108 10.00 -2.87 4.63
CA ILE A 108 9.58 -1.53 5.03
C ILE A 108 10.74 -0.89 5.79
N GLU A 109 11.31 0.18 5.27
CA GLU A 109 12.57 0.73 5.76
C GLU A 109 12.56 2.25 5.87
N GLY A 110 12.90 2.74 7.05
CA GLY A 110 13.23 4.15 7.27
C GLY A 110 14.66 4.50 6.87
N ASP A 111 14.83 5.71 6.35
CA ASP A 111 16.12 6.25 5.89
C ASP A 111 17.16 6.43 7.01
N LEU A 112 16.73 6.73 8.23
CA LEU A 112 17.57 6.94 9.41
C LEU A 112 17.12 6.07 10.59
N PRO A 113 18.06 5.53 11.38
CA PRO A 113 17.72 4.90 12.65
C PRO A 113 16.88 5.82 13.54
N ASN A 114 15.86 5.25 14.20
CA ASN A 114 15.03 6.03 15.11
C ASN A 114 15.78 6.30 16.42
N TRP A 115 16.44 7.46 16.51
CA TRP A 115 17.19 7.91 17.68
C TRP A 115 16.86 9.37 17.98
N ASN A 116 16.70 9.75 19.25
CA ASN A 116 16.42 11.12 19.71
C ASN A 116 15.25 11.86 19.00
N GLY A 117 14.25 11.14 18.50
CA GLY A 117 13.13 11.77 17.78
C GLY A 117 13.46 12.13 16.33
N GLU A 118 14.47 11.49 15.73
CA GLU A 118 14.68 11.43 14.29
C GLU A 118 14.14 10.12 13.70
N GLY A 119 14.17 9.98 12.38
CA GLY A 119 13.69 8.77 11.71
C GLY A 119 12.20 8.78 11.39
N VAL A 120 11.74 7.62 10.93
CA VAL A 120 10.34 7.37 10.52
C VAL A 120 9.48 7.00 11.72
N ARG A 121 8.33 7.67 11.85
CA ARG A 121 7.39 7.47 12.95
C ARG A 121 5.97 7.32 12.41
N LEU A 122 5.42 6.11 12.53
CA LEU A 122 4.00 5.85 12.33
C LEU A 122 3.27 6.23 13.64
N ARG A 123 2.50 7.30 13.63
CA ARG A 123 1.80 7.82 14.81
C ARG A 123 0.32 7.56 14.69
N VAL A 124 -0.22 6.67 15.52
CA VAL A 124 -1.67 6.54 15.66
C VAL A 124 -2.20 7.81 16.33
N SER A 125 -3.12 8.51 15.66
CA SER A 125 -3.72 9.71 16.22
C SER A 125 -4.62 9.38 17.41
N GLN A 126 -4.83 10.35 18.30
CA GLN A 126 -5.69 10.16 19.48
C GLN A 126 -7.12 9.82 19.05
N ASP A 127 -7.65 10.55 18.07
CA ASP A 127 -9.00 10.33 17.55
C ASP A 127 -9.17 8.93 16.95
N CYS A 128 -8.15 8.45 16.21
CA CYS A 128 -8.11 7.07 15.72
C CYS A 128 -8.17 6.09 16.90
N TYR A 129 -7.25 6.22 17.86
CA TYR A 129 -7.12 5.33 19.01
C TYR A 129 -8.41 5.25 19.86
N ASP A 130 -9.04 6.40 20.11
CA ASP A 130 -10.26 6.50 20.90
C ASP A 130 -11.46 5.84 20.20
N SER A 131 -11.44 5.79 18.86
CA SER A 131 -12.47 5.14 18.05
C SER A 131 -12.37 3.61 17.99
N LEU A 132 -11.22 3.03 18.37
CA LEU A 132 -10.98 1.59 18.26
C LEU A 132 -11.79 0.79 19.28
N SER A 133 -12.25 -0.40 18.88
CA SER A 133 -12.91 -1.36 19.77
C SER A 133 -11.90 -1.99 20.74
N ASP A 134 -12.35 -2.34 21.94
CA ASP A 134 -11.54 -3.12 22.90
C ASP A 134 -11.53 -4.63 22.58
N GLU A 135 -12.45 -5.08 21.73
CA GLU A 135 -12.64 -6.50 21.40
C GLU A 135 -11.81 -6.94 20.18
N VAL A 136 -11.51 -6.00 19.29
CA VAL A 136 -10.79 -6.24 18.03
C VAL A 136 -9.27 -6.17 18.27
N THR A 137 -8.53 -7.04 17.58
CA THR A 137 -7.07 -6.94 17.52
C THR A 137 -6.69 -6.13 16.28
N TYR A 138 -5.80 -5.17 16.47
CA TYR A 138 -5.31 -4.27 15.44
C TYR A 138 -3.81 -4.46 15.24
N SER A 139 -3.31 -4.40 14.01
CA SER A 139 -1.88 -4.49 13.71
C SER A 139 -1.42 -3.30 12.87
N VAL A 140 -0.42 -2.54 13.31
CA VAL A 140 0.08 -1.41 12.52
C VAL A 140 0.83 -1.91 11.29
N ILE A 141 1.73 -2.87 11.46
CA ILE A 141 2.36 -3.58 10.34
C ILE A 141 2.12 -5.07 10.54
N CYS A 142 1.62 -5.77 9.52
CA CYS A 142 1.41 -7.21 9.59
C CYS A 142 1.69 -7.93 8.26
N GLY A 143 1.99 -9.22 8.37
CA GLY A 143 1.91 -10.14 7.24
C GLY A 143 0.46 -10.52 6.90
N THR A 144 0.28 -11.35 5.87
CA THR A 144 -1.02 -11.94 5.54
C THR A 144 -1.01 -13.44 5.76
N ALA A 145 -1.95 -13.94 6.56
CA ALA A 145 -2.13 -15.37 6.77
C ALA A 145 -2.65 -16.03 5.49
N GLY A 146 -1.91 -17.01 4.95
CA GLY A 146 -2.22 -17.65 3.67
C GLY A 146 -2.23 -19.18 3.75
N ASP A 147 -2.34 -19.85 2.61
CA ASP A 147 -2.15 -21.30 2.57
C ASP A 147 -0.68 -21.69 2.83
N PHE A 148 -0.38 -23.00 2.81
CA PHE A 148 0.99 -23.48 3.05
C PHE A 148 2.02 -22.89 2.09
N ALA A 149 1.73 -22.85 0.78
CA ALA A 149 2.68 -22.35 -0.21
C ALA A 149 2.90 -20.84 -0.05
N GLN A 150 1.83 -20.10 0.23
CA GLN A 150 1.86 -18.66 0.48
C GLN A 150 2.63 -18.33 1.75
N THR A 151 2.42 -19.11 2.82
CA THR A 151 3.09 -18.91 4.10
C THR A 151 4.60 -19.14 3.98
N MET A 152 5.00 -20.19 3.24
CA MET A 152 6.42 -20.51 3.04
C MET A 152 7.17 -19.54 2.12
N SER A 153 6.43 -18.75 1.34
CA SER A 153 6.98 -17.79 0.37
C SER A 153 6.97 -16.34 0.87
N GLN A 154 6.58 -16.13 2.13
CA GLN A 154 6.44 -14.80 2.72
C GLN A 154 7.68 -14.36 3.52
N ASN A 155 8.09 -13.13 3.31
CA ASN A 155 9.13 -12.43 4.06
C ASN A 155 8.67 -10.98 4.30
N LEU A 156 8.66 -10.57 5.57
CA LEU A 156 8.42 -9.20 6.00
C LEU A 156 9.64 -8.73 6.80
N GLU A 157 10.37 -7.79 6.23
CA GLU A 157 11.46 -7.08 6.91
C GLU A 157 11.01 -5.68 7.29
N VAL A 158 11.23 -5.30 8.55
CA VAL A 158 10.99 -3.94 9.04
C VAL A 158 12.27 -3.40 9.66
N ALA A 159 12.74 -2.25 9.16
CA ALA A 159 13.97 -1.62 9.63
C ALA A 159 13.77 -0.12 9.83
N ASN A 160 14.32 0.44 10.91
CA ASN A 160 14.33 1.90 11.15
C ASN A 160 12.95 2.58 11.18
N VAL A 161 11.89 1.84 11.51
CA VAL A 161 10.53 2.38 11.67
C VAL A 161 10.10 2.25 13.12
N ALA A 162 9.63 3.35 13.71
CA ALA A 162 9.01 3.33 15.03
C ALA A 162 7.49 3.51 14.92
N VAL A 163 6.76 2.84 15.81
CA VAL A 163 5.31 2.98 15.95
C VAL A 163 5.01 3.65 17.29
N TYR A 164 4.22 4.72 17.25
CA TYR A 164 3.80 5.48 18.42
C TYR A 164 2.29 5.29 18.62
N LEU A 165 1.94 4.72 19.77
CA LEU A 165 0.56 4.56 20.23
C LEU A 165 0.26 5.60 21.32
N PRO A 166 -0.95 6.18 21.36
CA PRO A 166 -1.33 7.10 22.44
C PRO A 166 -1.31 6.48 23.85
N ASP A 167 -1.73 5.22 23.98
CA ASP A 167 -1.75 4.45 25.23
C ASP A 167 -1.68 2.94 24.90
N ASN A 168 -1.56 2.07 25.91
CA ASN A 168 -1.40 0.61 25.78
C ASN A 168 -2.64 -0.20 26.19
N ARG A 169 -3.81 0.45 26.33
CA ARG A 169 -5.05 -0.21 26.78
C ARG A 169 -5.76 -0.96 25.66
N LYS A 170 -5.64 -0.50 24.41
CA LYS A 170 -6.21 -1.16 23.22
C LYS A 170 -5.31 -2.32 22.78
N ARG A 171 -5.92 -3.35 22.16
CA ARG A 171 -5.21 -4.51 21.60
C ARG A 171 -4.56 -4.17 20.26
N ILE A 172 -3.47 -3.40 20.30
CA ILE A 172 -2.72 -2.99 19.11
C ILE A 172 -1.34 -3.65 19.13
N ILE A 173 -1.03 -4.38 18.07
CA ILE A 173 0.28 -4.98 17.81
C ILE A 173 1.03 -4.05 16.84
N CYS A 174 2.16 -3.48 17.26
CA CYS A 174 2.91 -2.57 16.40
C CYS A 174 3.45 -3.27 15.14
N ILE A 175 4.11 -4.40 15.33
CA ILE A 175 4.63 -5.24 14.24
C ILE A 175 4.21 -6.67 14.52
N ASP A 176 3.30 -7.18 13.71
CA ASP A 176 2.70 -8.50 13.83
C ASP A 176 3.29 -9.45 12.79
N GLY A 177 4.40 -10.10 13.17
CA GLY A 177 5.04 -11.14 12.37
C GLY A 177 4.34 -12.51 12.45
N TYR A 178 3.34 -12.68 13.33
CA TYR A 178 2.63 -13.96 13.44
C TYR A 178 1.90 -14.28 12.14
N ASN A 179 1.23 -13.30 11.52
CA ASN A 179 0.52 -13.51 10.27
C ASN A 179 1.42 -13.85 9.08
N THR A 180 2.69 -13.45 9.07
CA THR A 180 3.65 -13.81 8.01
C THR A 180 3.92 -15.33 7.97
N GLY A 181 3.85 -16.01 9.12
CA GLY A 181 4.08 -17.45 9.25
C GLY A 181 2.83 -18.27 9.55
N ARG A 182 1.63 -17.67 9.47
CA ARG A 182 0.38 -18.30 9.89
C ARG A 182 -0.38 -18.85 8.69
N MET A 183 -0.79 -20.12 8.79
CA MET A 183 -1.76 -20.69 7.87
C MET A 183 -3.16 -20.11 8.12
N SER A 184 -3.84 -19.67 7.06
CA SER A 184 -5.27 -19.39 7.13
C SER A 184 -6.00 -20.68 7.52
N LYS A 185 -7.06 -20.58 8.34
CA LYS A 185 -7.88 -21.77 8.63
C LYS A 185 -8.47 -22.23 7.30
N GLU A 186 -8.26 -23.50 6.94
CA GLU A 186 -9.00 -24.10 5.84
C GLU A 186 -10.48 -23.86 6.09
N ILE A 187 -11.13 -23.19 5.14
CA ILE A 187 -12.59 -23.17 5.10
C ILE A 187 -12.97 -24.54 4.52
N GLU A 188 -13.37 -25.46 5.40
CA GLU A 188 -14.08 -26.69 5.00
C GLU A 188 -15.42 -26.38 4.33
#